data_AF-A0A934A2A1-F1
#
_entry.id   AF-A0A934A2A1-F1
#
_cell.length_a   1.000
_cell.length_b   1.000
_cell.length_c   1.000
_cell.angle_alpha   90.00
_cell.angle_beta   90.00
_cell.angle_gamma   90.00
#
_symmetry.space_group_name_H-M   'P 1'
#
loop_
_entity.id
_entity.type
_entity.pdbx_description
1 polymer ?
#
loop_
_entity_poly.entity_id
_entity_poly.type
_entity_poly.pdbx_seq_one_letter_code
_entity_poly.pdbx_strand_id
1 'polypeptide(L)'
;MKLKFTNNSDSHQVHKVIITGTGRAGTTFLVQLLTALGLETGFKDIQEGVYESCNAGMERDLIDSSAPYIVKNPSLCDDLAQILQTGEYAIDHAFIPIRSLEAATRSRIQVFNQARPNGGYLRLLLKGSKYKAVPGGLIDTDNPDEQQTILAQKLYNLIYTLTIHDIPHTFLHFPRIIKDAQYLYSKLAPIMDGIDYSGFLEFFNDVAKPELVHDFSKPGLKRLQSSKIDIQNSQKGNGYCRWQSTVGLRGL
;
A
#
# COMPACT_ATOMS: atom_id res chain seq x y z
N MET A 1 10.40 -40.68 -17.61
CA MET A 1 11.21 -39.61 -16.99
C MET A 1 10.81 -39.53 -15.51
N LYS A 2 11.62 -40.10 -14.61
CA LYS A 2 11.33 -40.11 -13.17
C LYS A 2 11.69 -38.74 -12.60
N LEU A 3 10.69 -37.96 -12.20
CA LEU A 3 10.88 -36.77 -11.36
C LEU A 3 11.46 -37.23 -10.03
N LYS A 4 12.74 -36.92 -9.79
CA LYS A 4 13.34 -37.06 -8.47
C LYS A 4 12.78 -35.93 -7.62
N PHE A 5 11.83 -36.24 -6.73
CA PHE A 5 11.62 -35.43 -5.54
C PHE A 5 12.86 -35.63 -4.65
N THR A 6 13.80 -34.70 -4.72
CA THR A 6 14.82 -34.57 -3.69
C THR A 6 14.11 -34.01 -2.47
N ASN A 7 13.77 -34.89 -1.53
CA ASN A 7 13.49 -34.50 -0.15
C ASN A 7 14.76 -33.85 0.38
N ASN A 8 14.81 -32.52 0.37
CA ASN A 8 15.85 -31.77 1.06
C ASN A 8 15.42 -31.60 2.51
N SER A 9 15.72 -32.62 3.31
CA SER A 9 15.74 -32.51 4.77
C SER A 9 16.88 -31.56 5.15
N ASP A 10 16.53 -30.49 5.88
CA ASP A 10 17.39 -29.45 6.48
C ASP A 10 17.65 -28.15 5.68
N SER A 11 16.65 -27.59 4.97
CA SER A 11 16.70 -26.16 4.66
C SER A 11 16.19 -25.35 5.86
N HIS A 12 17.10 -24.78 6.65
CA HIS A 12 16.73 -23.71 7.59
C HIS A 12 16.18 -22.54 6.77
N GLN A 13 14.87 -22.33 6.84
CA GLN A 13 14.24 -21.18 6.21
C GLN A 13 14.72 -19.90 6.88
N VAL A 14 14.89 -18.84 6.09
CA VAL A 14 15.16 -17.51 6.61
C VAL A 14 13.84 -16.90 7.06
N HIS A 15 13.72 -16.66 8.37
CA HIS A 15 12.54 -16.08 8.97
C HIS A 15 12.51 -14.56 8.78
N LYS A 16 11.33 -14.01 8.46
CA LYS A 16 11.10 -12.59 8.24
C LYS A 16 9.76 -12.13 8.79
N VAL A 17 9.71 -10.87 9.21
CA VAL A 17 8.46 -10.10 9.36
C VAL A 17 8.38 -9.11 8.21
N ILE A 18 7.21 -8.97 7.60
CA ILE A 18 7.03 -8.05 6.47
C ILE A 18 6.07 -6.91 6.79
N ILE A 19 6.39 -5.71 6.31
CA ILE A 19 5.50 -4.55 6.28
C ILE A 19 5.22 -4.26 4.81
N THR A 20 4.01 -4.56 4.38
CA THR A 20 3.63 -4.46 2.96
C THR A 20 2.19 -3.97 2.78
N GLY A 21 1.75 -3.85 1.53
CA GLY A 21 0.47 -3.28 1.15
C GLY A 21 0.61 -2.26 0.02
N THR A 22 -0.48 -1.57 -0.27
CA THR A 22 -0.62 -0.71 -1.45
C THR A 22 0.18 0.61 -1.38
N GLY A 23 0.96 0.81 -0.32
CA GLY A 23 1.72 2.03 -0.03
C GLY A 23 0.84 3.24 0.33
N ARG A 24 1.48 4.38 0.67
CA ARG A 24 0.80 5.63 1.10
C ARG A 24 -0.15 5.48 2.30
N ALA A 25 0.11 4.47 3.14
CA ALA A 25 -0.66 4.14 4.34
C ALA A 25 0.23 4.10 5.61
N GLY A 26 1.31 4.88 5.65
CA GLY A 26 2.15 5.01 6.86
C GLY A 26 3.18 3.88 7.06
N THR A 27 3.55 3.15 6.02
CA THR A 27 4.56 2.08 6.12
C THR A 27 5.94 2.60 6.52
N THR A 28 6.35 3.78 6.04
CA THR A 28 7.62 4.41 6.48
C THR A 28 7.60 4.76 7.97
N PHE A 29 6.50 5.36 8.46
CA PHE A 29 6.34 5.63 9.89
C PHE A 29 6.49 4.37 10.75
N LEU A 30 5.93 3.23 10.31
CA LEU A 30 6.13 1.96 11.02
C LEU A 30 7.61 1.56 11.08
N VAL A 31 8.34 1.65 9.97
CA VAL A 31 9.78 1.33 9.98
C VAL A 31 10.55 2.28 10.91
N GLN A 32 10.27 3.58 10.86
CA GLN A 32 10.89 4.57 11.74
C GLN A 32 10.66 4.25 13.21
N LEU A 33 9.42 3.92 13.59
CA LEU A 33 9.08 3.58 14.95
C LEU A 33 9.77 2.29 15.41
N LEU A 34 9.76 1.25 14.58
CA LEU A 34 10.41 -0.03 14.90
C LEU A 34 11.93 0.11 14.99
N THR A 35 12.55 0.95 14.14
CA THR A 35 13.96 1.34 14.26
C THR A 35 14.23 2.04 15.59
N ALA A 36 13.39 3.01 15.99
CA ALA A 36 13.55 3.74 17.25
C ALA A 36 13.42 2.81 18.47
N LEU A 37 12.56 1.79 18.38
CA LEU A 37 12.40 0.73 19.37
C LEU A 37 13.55 -0.28 19.41
N GLY A 38 14.55 -0.14 18.53
CA GLY A 38 15.71 -1.04 18.46
C GLY A 38 15.45 -2.37 17.77
N LEU A 39 14.33 -2.53 17.07
CA LEU A 39 14.02 -3.74 16.33
C LEU A 39 14.83 -3.81 15.02
N GLU A 40 15.05 -5.03 14.53
CA GLU A 40 15.94 -5.29 13.39
C GLU A 40 15.27 -4.91 12.05
N THR A 41 15.29 -3.64 11.70
CA THR A 41 14.81 -3.10 10.41
C THR A 41 15.92 -2.76 9.43
N GLY A 42 17.19 -2.94 9.84
CA GLY A 42 18.37 -2.66 9.01
C GLY A 42 18.69 -1.17 8.79
N PHE A 43 18.12 -0.28 9.61
CA PHE A 43 18.42 1.16 9.61
C PHE A 43 18.97 1.58 10.97
N LYS A 44 19.94 2.50 11.00
CA LYS A 44 20.51 3.02 12.25
C LYS A 44 19.86 4.32 12.70
N ASP A 45 19.29 5.06 11.76
CA ASP A 45 18.66 6.36 11.99
C ASP A 45 17.26 6.39 11.36
N ILE A 46 16.30 7.03 12.05
CA ILE A 46 14.90 7.10 11.59
C ILE A 46 14.69 7.99 10.36
N GLN A 47 15.66 8.81 9.96
CA GLN A 47 15.63 9.59 8.73
C GLN A 47 16.43 8.94 7.59
N GLU A 48 17.18 7.87 7.87
CA GLU A 48 17.97 7.15 6.86
C GLU A 48 17.04 6.58 5.78
N GLY A 49 17.30 6.91 4.51
CA GLY A 49 16.52 6.39 3.39
C GLY A 49 15.10 6.95 3.24
N VAL A 50 14.77 8.03 3.97
CA VAL A 50 13.49 8.75 3.81
C VAL A 50 13.61 9.82 2.72
N TYR A 51 12.65 9.85 1.81
CA TYR A 51 12.50 10.90 0.80
C TYR A 51 11.60 12.02 1.34
N GLU A 52 12.20 13.16 1.68
CA GLU A 52 11.48 14.34 2.22
C GLU A 52 10.32 14.81 1.33
N SER A 53 10.47 14.70 0.00
CA SER A 53 9.46 15.17 -0.96
C SER A 53 8.13 14.42 -0.88
N CYS A 54 8.12 13.21 -0.31
CA CYS A 54 6.91 12.40 -0.26
C CYS A 54 6.69 11.67 1.08
N ASN A 55 7.56 11.86 2.08
CA ASN A 55 7.51 11.18 3.38
C ASN A 55 7.35 9.65 3.22
N ALA A 56 8.12 9.08 2.28
CA ALA A 56 8.19 7.65 2.01
C ALA A 56 9.67 7.23 1.91
N GLY A 57 9.96 5.96 1.64
CA GLY A 57 11.33 5.44 1.66
C GLY A 57 11.53 4.36 2.72
N MET A 58 12.77 3.92 2.95
CA MET A 58 13.12 2.81 3.84
C MET A 58 12.63 1.43 3.36
N GLU A 59 12.50 1.24 2.05
CA GLU A 59 12.27 -0.09 1.48
C GLU A 59 13.56 -0.93 1.51
N ARG A 60 13.41 -2.22 1.80
CA ARG A 60 14.49 -3.24 1.69
C ARG A 60 13.99 -4.36 0.82
N ASP A 61 14.87 -4.93 0.01
CA ASP A 61 14.52 -6.13 -0.74
C ASP A 61 14.54 -7.34 0.21
N LEU A 62 13.54 -8.21 0.12
CA LEU A 62 13.42 -9.39 0.97
C LEU A 62 14.48 -10.44 0.61
N ILE A 63 14.82 -10.54 -0.68
CA ILE A 63 15.75 -11.54 -1.21
C ILE A 63 17.23 -11.13 -1.10
N ASP A 64 17.51 -9.93 -0.59
CA ASP A 64 18.89 -9.51 -0.33
C ASP A 64 19.47 -10.36 0.80
N SER A 65 20.68 -10.90 0.59
CA SER A 65 21.42 -11.65 1.63
C SER A 65 21.64 -10.88 2.94
N SER A 66 21.62 -9.54 2.88
CA SER A 66 21.74 -8.62 4.01
C SER A 66 20.40 -8.07 4.49
N ALA A 67 19.28 -8.58 3.97
CA ALA A 67 17.95 -8.15 4.38
C ALA A 67 17.77 -8.38 5.89
N PRO A 68 17.29 -7.37 6.63
CA PRO A 68 17.05 -7.49 8.07
C PRO A 68 15.86 -8.42 8.35
N TYR A 69 15.63 -8.77 9.61
CA TYR A 69 14.44 -9.54 10.01
C TYR A 69 13.11 -8.85 9.64
N ILE A 70 12.98 -7.54 9.88
CA ILE A 70 11.79 -6.75 9.53
C ILE A 70 12.00 -6.06 8.19
N VAL A 71 11.29 -6.50 7.16
CA VAL A 71 11.41 -5.98 5.79
C VAL A 71 10.18 -5.18 5.41
N LYS A 72 10.38 -3.91 5.04
CA LYS A 72 9.34 -3.12 4.36
C LYS A 72 9.53 -3.20 2.86
N ASN A 73 8.54 -3.72 2.15
CA ASN A 73 8.55 -3.71 0.69
C ASN A 73 7.11 -3.74 0.12
N PRO A 74 6.61 -2.62 -0.45
CA PRO A 74 5.30 -2.57 -1.10
C PRO A 74 5.16 -3.49 -2.33
N SER A 75 6.25 -3.84 -3.02
CA SER A 75 6.22 -4.72 -4.20
C SER A 75 5.88 -6.17 -3.85
N LEU A 76 5.94 -6.55 -2.57
CA LEU A 76 5.49 -7.87 -2.12
C LEU A 76 4.00 -8.11 -2.37
N CYS A 77 3.20 -7.09 -2.67
CA CYS A 77 1.84 -7.30 -3.18
C CYS A 77 1.79 -8.10 -4.49
N ASP A 78 2.88 -8.10 -5.26
CA ASP A 78 2.99 -8.78 -6.55
C ASP A 78 3.88 -10.02 -6.42
N ASP A 79 5.03 -9.87 -5.75
CA ASP A 79 6.12 -10.84 -5.85
C ASP A 79 6.12 -11.89 -4.73
N LEU A 80 5.36 -11.69 -3.65
CA LEU A 80 5.41 -12.55 -2.46
C LEU A 80 5.11 -14.02 -2.78
N ALA A 81 4.13 -14.30 -3.65
CA ALA A 81 3.78 -15.66 -4.01
C ALA A 81 4.95 -16.40 -4.71
N GLN A 82 5.69 -15.70 -5.58
CA GLN A 82 6.85 -16.26 -6.26
C GLN A 82 8.01 -16.47 -5.28
N ILE A 83 8.23 -15.53 -4.37
CA ILE A 83 9.26 -15.63 -3.33
C ILE A 83 9.01 -16.85 -2.45
N LEU A 84 7.76 -17.06 -1.99
CA LEU A 84 7.41 -18.20 -1.12
C LEU A 84 7.58 -19.56 -1.81
N GLN A 85 7.39 -19.63 -3.14
CA GLN A 85 7.58 -20.87 -3.91
C GLN A 85 9.04 -21.35 -3.92
N THR A 86 10.02 -20.50 -3.62
CA THR A 86 11.42 -20.91 -3.48
C THR A 86 11.63 -21.85 -2.29
N GLY A 87 10.77 -21.75 -1.27
CA GLY A 87 10.92 -22.47 0.00
C GLY A 87 12.02 -21.91 0.92
N GLU A 88 12.73 -20.86 0.49
CA GLU A 88 13.88 -20.29 1.24
C GLU A 88 13.46 -19.42 2.43
N TYR A 89 12.25 -18.84 2.40
CA TYR A 89 11.80 -17.86 3.37
C TYR A 89 10.54 -18.33 4.12
N ALA A 90 10.52 -18.07 5.43
CA ALA A 90 9.35 -18.19 6.29
C ALA A 90 8.90 -16.80 6.72
N ILE A 91 7.61 -16.49 6.57
CA ILE A 91 7.05 -15.21 7.01
C ILE A 91 6.35 -15.44 8.35
N ASP A 92 6.96 -14.94 9.42
CA ASP A 92 6.44 -15.10 10.78
C ASP A 92 5.20 -14.24 10.99
N HIS A 93 5.20 -13.03 10.43
CA HIS A 93 4.04 -12.13 10.48
C HIS A 93 4.07 -11.09 9.37
N ALA A 94 2.89 -10.73 8.86
CA ALA A 94 2.71 -9.65 7.90
C ALA A 94 1.88 -8.49 8.49
N PHE A 95 2.48 -7.31 8.57
CA PHE A 95 1.77 -6.06 8.90
C PHE A 95 1.32 -5.36 7.61
N ILE A 96 0.01 -5.10 7.52
CA ILE A 96 -0.62 -4.58 6.30
C ILE A 96 -1.34 -3.27 6.63
N PRO A 97 -0.68 -2.12 6.45
CA PRO A 97 -1.36 -0.84 6.60
C PRO A 97 -2.41 -0.62 5.52
N ILE A 98 -3.66 -0.44 5.96
CA ILE A 98 -4.81 -0.20 5.11
C ILE A 98 -5.28 1.24 5.29
N ARG A 99 -5.46 1.89 4.13
CA ARG A 99 -6.12 3.19 3.97
C ARG A 99 -7.25 3.02 2.96
N SER A 100 -8.30 3.83 3.05
CA SER A 100 -9.34 3.87 2.00
C SER A 100 -8.69 4.05 0.62
N LEU A 101 -9.10 3.24 -0.35
CA LEU A 101 -8.54 3.26 -1.70
C LEU A 101 -8.57 4.66 -2.33
N GLU A 102 -9.68 5.39 -2.18
CA GLU A 102 -9.82 6.78 -2.65
C GLU A 102 -8.69 7.68 -2.13
N ALA A 103 -8.42 7.65 -0.82
CA ALA A 103 -7.38 8.47 -0.20
C ALA A 103 -5.96 8.02 -0.59
N ALA A 104 -5.73 6.71 -0.77
CA ALA A 104 -4.46 6.21 -1.27
C ALA A 104 -4.20 6.67 -2.71
N THR A 105 -5.20 6.53 -3.59
CA THR A 105 -5.18 7.01 -4.98
C THR A 105 -4.92 8.51 -5.05
N ARG A 106 -5.69 9.33 -4.31
CA ARG A 106 -5.48 10.78 -4.25
C ARG A 106 -4.08 11.16 -3.78
N SER A 107 -3.54 10.46 -2.79
CA SER A 107 -2.17 10.69 -2.34
C SER A 107 -1.16 10.45 -3.46
N ARG A 108 -1.31 9.38 -4.24
CA ARG A 108 -0.40 9.05 -5.36
C ARG A 108 -0.50 10.07 -6.49
N ILE A 109 -1.72 10.45 -6.86
CA ILE A 109 -1.98 11.47 -7.89
C ILE A 109 -1.40 12.82 -7.47
N GLN A 110 -1.55 13.21 -6.20
CA GLN A 110 -0.97 14.46 -5.70
C GLN A 110 0.56 14.47 -5.84
N VAL A 111 1.25 13.43 -5.38
CA VAL A 111 2.72 13.31 -5.49
C VAL A 111 3.15 13.31 -6.96
N PHE A 112 2.44 12.56 -7.80
CA PHE A 112 2.68 12.51 -9.24
C PHE A 112 2.55 13.89 -9.91
N ASN A 113 1.52 14.67 -9.55
CA ASN A 113 1.32 16.01 -10.09
C ASN A 113 2.33 17.03 -9.57
N GLN A 114 2.72 16.94 -8.30
CA GLN A 114 3.73 17.83 -7.69
C GLN A 114 5.12 17.63 -8.31
N ALA A 115 5.44 16.42 -8.75
CA ALA A 115 6.71 16.12 -9.42
C ALA A 115 6.80 16.61 -10.88
N ARG A 116 5.71 17.14 -11.46
CA ARG A 116 5.72 17.63 -12.85
C ARG A 116 6.37 19.03 -12.93
N PRO A 117 7.41 19.24 -13.77
CA PRO A 117 7.95 20.58 -14.00
C PRO A 117 6.89 21.47 -14.69
N ASN A 118 7.00 22.80 -14.50
CA ASN A 118 6.10 23.87 -14.99
C ASN A 118 5.83 23.95 -16.51
N GLY A 119 6.10 22.90 -17.30
CA GLY A 119 5.81 22.81 -18.74
C GLY A 119 4.80 21.74 -19.14
N GLY A 120 4.19 21.05 -18.16
CA GLY A 120 3.11 20.08 -18.40
C GLY A 120 3.48 18.90 -19.30
N TYR A 121 2.47 18.10 -19.64
CA TYR A 121 2.55 16.92 -20.52
C TYR A 121 3.23 17.22 -21.87
N LEU A 122 3.12 18.48 -22.34
CA LEU A 122 3.66 18.96 -23.60
C LEU A 122 5.21 19.00 -23.62
N ARG A 123 5.86 19.40 -22.52
CA ARG A 123 7.34 19.36 -22.41
C ARG A 123 7.89 17.93 -22.32
N LEU A 124 7.05 16.98 -21.88
CA LEU A 124 7.38 15.56 -21.76
C LEU A 124 7.34 14.86 -23.12
N LEU A 125 6.29 15.11 -23.93
CA LEU A 125 6.17 14.60 -25.30
C LEU A 125 7.33 15.06 -26.19
N LEU A 126 7.77 16.32 -26.03
CA LEU A 126 8.88 16.90 -26.79
C LEU A 126 10.26 16.32 -26.43
N LYS A 127 10.40 15.61 -25.29
CA LYS A 127 11.68 15.07 -24.82
C LYS A 127 11.84 13.55 -25.01
N GLY A 128 10.86 12.87 -25.64
CA GLY A 128 10.95 11.42 -25.93
C GLY A 128 11.23 10.55 -24.71
N SER A 129 11.00 11.06 -23.50
CA SER A 129 11.51 10.48 -22.26
C SER A 129 10.45 9.58 -21.64
N LYS A 130 10.74 8.26 -21.59
CA LYS A 130 10.00 7.32 -20.73
C LYS A 130 9.87 7.94 -19.34
N TYR A 131 8.65 8.06 -18.83
CA TYR A 131 8.37 8.59 -17.50
C TYR A 131 9.35 7.97 -16.49
N LYS A 132 10.23 8.77 -15.85
CA LYS A 132 10.91 8.29 -14.64
C LYS A 132 9.81 8.15 -13.59
N ALA A 133 9.65 6.95 -13.05
CA ALA A 133 8.72 6.68 -11.96
C ALA A 133 8.99 7.67 -10.82
N VAL A 134 7.95 8.35 -10.35
CA VAL A 134 8.04 9.31 -9.24
C VAL A 134 7.89 8.51 -7.95
N PRO A 135 8.87 8.52 -7.04
CA PRO A 135 8.74 7.84 -5.74
C PRO A 135 7.47 8.28 -5.00
N GLY A 136 6.62 7.32 -4.67
CA GLY A 136 5.32 7.58 -4.02
C GLY A 136 4.19 8.09 -4.94
N GLY A 137 4.45 8.25 -6.25
CA GLY A 137 3.47 8.61 -7.27
C GLY A 137 2.61 7.44 -7.74
N LEU A 138 2.17 7.47 -9.01
CA LEU A 138 1.43 6.36 -9.63
C LEU A 138 2.25 5.06 -9.65
N ILE A 139 1.57 3.92 -9.58
CA ILE A 139 2.18 2.58 -9.64
C ILE A 139 1.48 1.79 -10.73
N ASP A 140 2.28 1.16 -11.60
CA ASP A 140 1.87 0.28 -12.70
C ASP A 140 0.87 0.86 -13.71
N THR A 141 0.72 2.18 -13.71
CA THR A 141 -0.02 2.94 -14.71
C THR A 141 0.51 4.37 -14.76
N ASP A 142 0.37 5.03 -15.92
CA ASP A 142 0.50 6.47 -16.06
C ASP A 142 -0.87 7.19 -16.09
N ASN A 143 -1.96 6.42 -16.01
CA ASN A 143 -3.34 6.88 -15.99
C ASN A 143 -3.87 6.97 -14.53
N PRO A 144 -4.10 8.18 -14.00
CA PRO A 144 -4.67 8.40 -12.67
C PRO A 144 -5.98 7.65 -12.40
N ASP A 145 -6.81 7.46 -13.42
CA ASP A 145 -8.15 6.87 -13.28
C ASP A 145 -8.09 5.36 -13.04
N GLU A 146 -7.01 4.70 -13.44
CA GLU A 146 -6.77 3.26 -13.22
C GLU A 146 -6.19 2.96 -11.85
N GLN A 147 -5.56 3.95 -11.22
CA GLN A 147 -4.77 3.75 -10.00
C GLN A 147 -5.58 3.09 -8.88
N GLN A 148 -6.85 3.46 -8.72
CA GLN A 148 -7.69 2.86 -7.67
C GLN A 148 -7.89 1.35 -7.87
N THR A 149 -8.16 0.94 -9.11
CA THR A 149 -8.37 -0.47 -9.49
C THR A 149 -7.09 -1.27 -9.30
N ILE A 150 -5.94 -0.71 -9.70
CA ILE A 150 -4.63 -1.35 -9.51
C ILE A 150 -4.33 -1.57 -8.03
N LEU A 151 -4.56 -0.57 -7.17
CA LEU A 151 -4.36 -0.72 -5.73
C LEU A 151 -5.29 -1.78 -5.13
N ALA A 152 -6.56 -1.82 -5.58
CA ALA A 152 -7.50 -2.84 -5.14
C ALA A 152 -7.04 -4.27 -5.53
N GLN A 153 -6.59 -4.45 -6.77
CA GLN A 153 -6.09 -5.72 -7.26
C GLN A 153 -4.85 -6.19 -6.48
N LYS A 154 -3.89 -5.28 -6.25
CA LYS A 154 -2.69 -5.57 -5.46
C LYS A 154 -3.01 -5.99 -4.02
N LEU A 155 -3.94 -5.29 -3.38
CA LEU A 155 -4.38 -5.66 -2.03
C LEU A 155 -5.04 -7.04 -2.01
N TYR A 156 -5.92 -7.31 -2.98
CA TYR A 156 -6.58 -8.60 -3.11
C TYR A 156 -5.57 -9.74 -3.30
N ASN A 157 -4.61 -9.57 -4.23
CA ASN A 157 -3.57 -10.56 -4.50
C ASN A 157 -2.74 -10.85 -3.25
N LEU A 158 -2.31 -9.81 -2.52
CA LEU A 158 -1.60 -9.97 -1.24
C LEU A 158 -2.41 -10.79 -0.24
N ILE A 159 -3.67 -10.42 -0.01
CA ILE A 159 -4.54 -11.12 0.96
C ILE A 159 -4.73 -12.59 0.55
N TYR A 160 -4.94 -12.84 -0.74
CA TYR A 160 -5.05 -14.19 -1.27
C TYR A 160 -3.79 -15.00 -1.01
N THR A 161 -2.60 -14.45 -1.32
CA THR A 161 -1.31 -15.09 -1.04
C THR A 161 -1.14 -15.41 0.44
N LEU A 162 -1.39 -14.46 1.34
CA LEU A 162 -1.29 -14.69 2.78
C LEU A 162 -2.24 -15.80 3.25
N THR A 163 -3.44 -15.89 2.65
CA THR A 163 -4.44 -16.89 3.00
C THR A 163 -4.02 -18.29 2.57
N ILE A 164 -3.57 -18.47 1.33
CA ILE A 164 -3.21 -19.81 0.82
C ILE A 164 -1.92 -20.37 1.46
N HIS A 165 -1.07 -19.49 1.97
CA HIS A 165 0.17 -19.84 2.66
C HIS A 165 0.04 -19.84 4.19
N ASP A 166 -1.16 -19.60 4.73
CA ASP A 166 -1.45 -19.53 6.17
C ASP A 166 -0.50 -18.60 6.96
N ILE A 167 -0.20 -17.43 6.38
CA ILE A 167 0.73 -16.47 6.99
C ILE A 167 -0.02 -15.62 8.02
N PRO A 168 0.44 -15.59 9.30
CA PRO A 168 -0.11 -14.69 10.31
C PRO A 168 -0.02 -13.23 9.85
N HIS A 169 -1.11 -12.48 9.97
CA HIS A 169 -1.12 -11.10 9.51
C HIS A 169 -1.99 -10.19 10.38
N THR A 170 -1.72 -8.89 10.29
CA THR A 170 -2.47 -7.86 11.01
C THR A 170 -2.72 -6.67 10.10
N PHE A 171 -4.01 -6.39 9.89
CA PHE A 171 -4.42 -5.15 9.26
C PHE A 171 -4.29 -3.97 10.22
N LEU A 172 -3.61 -2.93 9.74
CA LEU A 172 -3.31 -1.71 10.48
C LEU A 172 -4.08 -0.54 9.85
N HIS A 173 -5.03 0.04 10.56
CA HIS A 173 -5.85 1.13 10.02
C HIS A 173 -5.06 2.44 10.01
N PHE A 174 -4.84 3.01 8.82
CA PHE A 174 -4.34 4.36 8.63
C PHE A 174 -5.49 5.36 8.47
N PRO A 175 -5.50 6.51 9.18
CA PRO A 175 -4.38 7.10 9.92
C PRO A 175 -4.32 6.77 11.41
N ARG A 176 -5.15 5.82 11.90
CA ARG A 176 -5.22 5.48 13.33
C ARG A 176 -3.85 5.08 13.89
N ILE A 177 -3.04 4.34 13.14
CA ILE A 177 -1.68 3.96 13.58
C ILE A 177 -0.77 5.13 13.95
N ILE A 178 -1.01 6.35 13.45
CA ILE A 178 -0.22 7.55 13.82
C ILE A 178 -0.89 8.33 14.95
N LYS A 179 -2.19 8.14 15.16
CA LYS A 179 -3.01 8.98 16.06
C LYS A 179 -3.36 8.31 17.38
N ASP A 180 -3.18 6.99 17.48
CA ASP A 180 -3.63 6.18 18.60
C ASP A 180 -2.52 5.18 18.96
N ALA A 181 -1.66 5.59 19.89
CA ALA A 181 -0.52 4.81 20.37
C ALA A 181 -0.97 3.46 20.95
N GLN A 182 -2.04 3.46 21.75
CA GLN A 182 -2.57 2.25 22.39
C GLN A 182 -3.04 1.24 21.34
N TYR A 183 -3.75 1.72 20.30
CA TYR A 183 -4.13 0.87 19.18
C TYR A 183 -2.91 0.27 18.48
N LEU A 184 -1.91 1.08 18.12
CA LEU A 184 -0.74 0.57 17.43
C LEU A 184 0.03 -0.43 18.29
N TYR A 185 0.27 -0.13 19.57
CA TYR A 185 0.93 -1.03 20.51
C TYR A 185 0.24 -2.40 20.56
N SER A 186 -1.09 -2.41 20.72
CA SER A 186 -1.87 -3.65 20.75
C SER A 186 -1.76 -4.47 19.46
N LYS A 187 -1.58 -3.78 18.32
CA LYS A 187 -1.49 -4.41 17.00
C LYS A 187 -0.09 -4.93 16.70
N LEU A 188 0.95 -4.30 17.24
CA LEU A 188 2.33 -4.72 17.08
C LEU A 188 2.73 -5.84 18.04
N ALA A 189 1.86 -6.21 19.00
CA ALA A 189 2.10 -7.28 19.97
C ALA A 189 2.84 -8.53 19.45
N PRO A 190 2.59 -9.06 18.23
CA PRO A 190 3.34 -10.20 17.69
C PRO A 190 4.87 -10.03 17.63
N ILE A 191 5.39 -8.80 17.64
CA ILE A 191 6.82 -8.50 17.52
C ILE A 191 7.36 -7.63 18.67
N MET A 192 6.56 -7.35 19.70
CA MET A 192 6.89 -6.41 20.77
C MET A 192 7.50 -7.11 22.01
N ASP A 193 8.21 -8.21 21.81
CA ASP A 193 8.72 -9.00 22.93
C ASP A 193 9.68 -8.17 23.80
N GLY A 194 9.40 -8.11 25.10
CA GLY A 194 10.16 -7.33 26.08
C GLY A 194 9.92 -5.82 26.09
N ILE A 195 9.06 -5.26 25.23
CA ILE A 195 8.77 -3.81 25.21
C ILE A 195 7.40 -3.53 25.84
N ASP A 196 7.39 -2.85 26.98
CA ASP A 196 6.15 -2.41 27.63
C ASP A 196 5.53 -1.18 26.95
N TYR A 197 4.29 -0.87 27.31
CA TYR A 197 3.58 0.25 26.71
C TYR A 197 4.24 1.61 27.01
N SER A 198 4.86 1.78 28.19
CA SER A 198 5.56 3.03 28.54
C SER A 198 6.75 3.29 27.64
N GLY A 199 7.63 2.29 27.45
CA GLY A 199 8.78 2.39 26.56
C GLY A 199 8.34 2.58 25.12
N PHE A 200 7.28 1.88 24.67
CA PHE A 200 6.69 2.14 23.36
C PHE A 200 6.20 3.57 23.18
N LEU A 201 5.47 4.10 24.18
CA LEU A 201 4.82 5.41 24.10
C LEU A 201 5.83 6.55 23.99
N GLU A 202 6.99 6.43 24.65
CA GLU A 202 8.09 7.39 24.53
C GLU A 202 8.53 7.55 23.06
N PHE A 203 8.96 6.46 22.42
CA PHE A 203 9.38 6.50 21.02
C PHE A 203 8.23 6.84 20.05
N PHE A 204 7.01 6.41 20.37
CA PHE A 204 5.85 6.78 19.57
C PHE A 204 5.67 8.29 19.51
N ASN A 205 5.74 8.99 20.64
CA ASN A 205 5.54 10.44 20.69
C ASN A 205 6.64 11.20 19.94
N ASP A 206 7.87 10.69 19.92
CA ASP A 206 8.99 11.30 19.21
C ASP A 206 8.91 11.10 17.68
N VAL A 207 8.42 9.94 17.24
CA VAL A 207 8.38 9.58 15.82
C VAL A 207 7.07 9.99 15.14
N ALA A 208 5.94 9.95 15.86
CA ALA A 208 4.64 10.23 15.29
C ALA A 208 4.49 11.72 14.90
N LYS A 209 4.24 11.95 13.61
CA LYS A 209 4.00 13.28 13.02
C LYS A 209 2.58 13.38 12.45
N PRO A 210 1.53 13.42 13.29
CA PRO A 210 0.13 13.41 12.85
C PRO A 210 -0.22 14.58 11.93
N GLU A 211 0.51 15.70 12.02
CA GLU A 211 0.38 16.88 11.17
C GLU A 211 0.76 16.64 9.70
N LEU A 212 1.58 15.63 9.41
CA LEU A 212 1.92 15.24 8.04
C LEU A 212 0.83 14.37 7.38
N VAL A 213 -0.19 13.94 8.13
CA VAL A 213 -1.28 13.12 7.63
C VAL A 213 -2.29 13.97 6.86
N HIS A 214 -2.25 13.89 5.53
CA HIS A 214 -3.31 14.46 4.70
C HIS A 214 -4.63 13.72 4.88
N ASP A 215 -5.70 14.44 5.19
CA ASP A 215 -7.07 13.92 5.20
C ASP A 215 -7.72 14.10 3.83
N PHE A 216 -7.77 13.04 3.03
CA PHE A 216 -8.45 13.02 1.73
C PHE A 216 -9.92 12.59 1.83
N SER A 217 -10.45 12.35 3.03
CA SER A 217 -11.85 11.94 3.26
C SER A 217 -12.82 13.12 3.33
N LYS A 218 -12.32 14.34 3.57
CA LYS A 218 -13.12 15.58 3.53
C LYS A 218 -13.22 16.09 2.09
N PRO A 219 -14.42 16.14 1.49
CA PRO A 219 -14.59 16.73 0.16
C PRO A 219 -14.40 18.25 0.25
N GLY A 220 -13.26 18.76 -0.20
CA GLY A 220 -12.99 20.20 -0.36
C GLY A 220 -13.02 20.60 -1.85
N LEU A 221 -14.10 21.29 -2.24
CA LEU A 221 -14.32 22.09 -3.46
C LEU A 221 -13.37 21.91 -4.67
N LYS A 222 -13.80 21.09 -5.63
CA LYS A 222 -14.19 21.46 -7.01
C LYS A 222 -14.18 20.16 -7.81
N ARG A 223 -15.35 19.52 -7.88
CA ARG A 223 -15.66 18.67 -9.03
C ARG A 223 -15.62 19.64 -10.21
N LEU A 224 -14.52 19.64 -10.98
CA LEU A 224 -14.47 20.29 -12.28
C LEU A 224 -15.73 19.81 -12.99
N GLN A 225 -16.66 20.74 -13.21
CA GLN A 225 -17.82 20.48 -14.03
C GLN A 225 -17.25 19.94 -15.33
N SER A 226 -17.56 18.67 -15.60
CA SER A 226 -17.45 18.09 -16.92
C SER A 226 -17.89 19.17 -17.91
N SER A 227 -16.96 19.61 -18.75
CA SER A 227 -17.24 20.50 -19.86
C SER A 227 -18.51 19.99 -20.54
N LYS A 228 -19.59 20.76 -20.42
CA LYS A 228 -20.70 20.72 -21.36
C LYS A 228 -20.07 21.00 -22.72
N ILE A 229 -19.75 19.94 -23.46
CA ILE A 229 -19.69 20.03 -24.91
C ILE A 229 -21.16 20.13 -25.30
N ASP A 230 -21.55 21.35 -25.67
CA ASP A 230 -22.81 21.61 -26.34
C ASP A 230 -22.84 20.77 -27.63
N ILE A 231 -23.61 19.68 -27.60
CA ILE A 231 -24.16 19.07 -28.81
C ILE A 231 -25.66 19.36 -28.78
N GLN A 232 -26.02 20.54 -29.29
CA GLN A 232 -27.37 20.75 -29.78
C GLN A 232 -27.49 20.14 -31.18
N ASN A 233 -28.50 19.28 -31.30
CA ASN A 233 -29.30 18.98 -32.49
C ASN A 233 -28.68 18.13 -33.61
N SER A 234 -29.06 16.84 -33.64
CA SER A 234 -29.88 16.33 -34.74
C SER A 234 -30.76 15.14 -34.33
N GLN A 235 -32.03 15.46 -34.09
CA GLN A 235 -33.24 14.74 -34.53
C GLN A 235 -33.38 13.20 -34.44
N LYS A 236 -34.52 12.86 -33.81
CA LYS A 236 -35.54 11.83 -34.15
C LYS A 236 -35.36 10.40 -33.62
N GLY A 237 -36.33 9.99 -32.79
CA GLY A 237 -36.91 8.65 -32.86
C GLY A 237 -37.17 7.94 -31.52
N ASN A 238 -38.39 8.13 -31.00
CA ASN A 238 -39.23 7.16 -30.27
C ASN A 238 -38.65 6.15 -29.26
N GLY A 239 -39.23 6.12 -28.05
CA GLY A 239 -39.26 4.89 -27.25
C GLY A 239 -39.53 5.10 -25.75
N TYR A 240 -40.78 4.92 -25.35
CA TYR A 240 -41.36 5.08 -24.01
C TYR A 240 -40.65 4.36 -22.82
N CYS A 241 -40.74 4.99 -21.64
CA CYS A 241 -40.50 4.44 -20.31
C CYS A 241 -41.56 3.41 -19.86
N ARG A 242 -41.14 2.34 -19.15
CA ARG A 242 -41.52 2.01 -17.75
C ARG A 242 -41.15 0.56 -17.42
N TRP A 243 -40.36 0.37 -16.36
CA TRP A 243 -40.35 -0.89 -15.60
C TRP A 243 -41.24 -0.70 -14.38
N GLN A 244 -42.40 -1.36 -14.37
CA GLN A 244 -43.21 -1.57 -13.18
C GLN A 244 -42.83 -2.93 -12.57
N SER A 245 -42.58 -2.91 -11.27
CA SER A 245 -42.49 -4.07 -10.40
C SER A 245 -43.86 -4.72 -10.20
N THR A 246 -43.95 -6.03 -10.37
CA THR A 246 -45.08 -6.80 -9.85
C THR A 246 -44.60 -8.09 -9.19
N VAL A 247 -45.00 -8.21 -7.94
CA VAL A 247 -45.01 -9.39 -7.08
C VAL A 247 -45.93 -10.44 -7.69
N GLY A 248 -45.53 -11.70 -7.66
CA GLY A 248 -46.36 -12.84 -8.09
C GLY A 248 -46.12 -14.05 -7.18
N LEU A 249 -47.00 -14.20 -6.17
CA LEU A 249 -47.12 -15.35 -5.28
C LEU A 249 -48.30 -16.21 -5.76
N ARG A 250 -48.11 -17.56 -5.73
CA ARG A 250 -49.12 -18.66 -5.85
C ARG A 250 -49.67 -18.91 -7.27
N GLY A 251 -49.88 -20.14 -7.74
CA GLY A 251 -49.77 -21.48 -7.19
C GLY A 251 -50.60 -22.44 -8.05
N LEU A 252 -50.14 -23.67 -8.23
CA LEU A 252 -50.89 -24.93 -8.38
C LEU A 252 -49.87 -26.07 -8.35
#